data_AF-A0A2G8L4J1-F1
#
_entry.id   AF-A0A2G8L4J1-F1
#
_cell.length_a   1.000
_cell.length_b   1.000
_cell.length_c   1.000
_cell.angle_alpha   90.00
_cell.angle_beta   90.00
_cell.angle_gamma   90.00
#
_symmetry.space_group_name_H-M   'P 1'
#
loop_
_entity.id
_entity.type
_entity.pdbx_description
1 polymer ?
#
loop_
_entity_poly.entity_id
_entity_poly.type
_entity_poly.pdbx_seq_one_letter_code
_entity_poly.pdbx_strand_id
1 'polypeptide(L)'
;MCSEKYSFETLSVTEPSKYVYQVEMNRPTKLNAMNMEFWSEMRTCFSEIAGDPNCRVVVLSGSGRVFTAGLDLKAAGDMLLSHQETEVGRRGFLLRSLIPPMQESFTVIEKCPKPVIAAVHNACVGGGIDMISACDIRLCSQDAFFVIKEVDLGLAADVGTLQRFRSRVFSDKKTLLAGALDLANSISKKSPVAIQGSKVNLVYARDHSVQESLDFQVAWNSLMLQSEDLPKAVMAGMQKEAPEFSKL
;
A
#
# COMPACT_ATOMS: atom_id res chain seq x y z
N MET A 1 13.71 -23.45 16.08
CA MET A 1 13.59 -24.36 14.91
C MET A 1 12.45 -23.80 14.08
N CYS A 2 12.69 -23.42 12.83
CA CYS A 2 11.66 -22.79 12.01
C CYS A 2 10.63 -23.82 11.56
N SER A 3 9.36 -23.47 11.67
CA SER A 3 8.20 -24.29 11.37
C SER A 3 8.12 -24.67 9.89
N GLU A 4 8.08 -25.97 9.57
CA GLU A 4 7.72 -26.50 8.23
C GLU A 4 6.31 -26.08 7.75
N LYS A 5 5.56 -25.38 8.60
CA LYS A 5 4.16 -24.97 8.38
C LYS A 5 3.99 -23.81 7.39
N TYR A 6 4.95 -22.89 7.31
CA TYR A 6 4.83 -21.67 6.50
C TYR A 6 5.91 -21.65 5.42
N SER A 7 5.50 -21.80 4.16
CA SER A 7 6.41 -21.82 3.01
C SER A 7 5.92 -20.84 1.95
N PHE A 8 6.69 -19.78 1.72
CA PHE A 8 6.37 -18.67 0.84
C PHE A 8 7.62 -18.25 0.05
N GLU A 9 7.45 -17.71 -1.16
CA GLU A 9 8.48 -17.14 -2.01
C GLU A 9 8.87 -15.72 -1.55
N THR A 10 7.88 -14.90 -1.19
CA THR A 10 8.06 -13.47 -0.95
C THR A 10 8.02 -13.09 0.52
N LEU A 11 7.64 -14.02 1.40
CA LEU A 11 7.58 -13.86 2.84
C LEU A 11 8.45 -14.93 3.52
N SER A 12 8.98 -14.63 4.69
CA SER A 12 9.50 -15.64 5.62
C SER A 12 8.78 -15.52 6.95
N VAL A 13 8.48 -16.66 7.57
CA VAL A 13 7.81 -16.71 8.88
C VAL A 13 8.70 -17.46 9.86
N THR A 14 9.03 -16.83 10.97
CA THR A 14 9.86 -17.41 12.03
C THR A 14 9.22 -17.21 13.39
N GLU A 15 9.62 -18.00 14.39
CA GLU A 15 9.23 -17.83 15.79
C GLU A 15 10.47 -17.46 16.63
N PRO A 16 10.86 -16.17 16.68
CA PRO A 16 12.04 -15.74 17.42
C PRO A 16 11.92 -15.97 18.95
N SER A 17 10.69 -16.01 19.46
CA SER A 17 10.41 -16.36 20.85
C SER A 17 9.02 -16.96 20.97
N LYS A 18 8.77 -17.72 22.04
CA LYS A 18 7.51 -18.45 22.24
C LYS A 18 6.29 -17.54 22.03
N TYR A 19 5.41 -17.95 21.11
CA TYR A 19 4.17 -17.27 20.74
C TYR A 19 4.32 -15.95 19.97
N VAL A 20 5.54 -15.55 19.64
CA VAL A 20 5.85 -14.34 18.86
C VAL A 20 6.27 -14.78 17.48
N TYR A 21 5.45 -14.47 16.47
CA TYR A 21 5.76 -14.82 15.09
C TYR A 21 6.30 -13.58 14.38
N GLN A 22 7.39 -13.74 13.65
CA GLN A 22 7.91 -12.70 12.78
C GLN A 22 7.58 -13.05 11.33
N VAL A 23 6.80 -12.19 10.68
CA VAL A 23 6.58 -12.21 9.24
C VAL A 23 7.51 -11.17 8.62
N GLU A 24 8.45 -11.61 7.79
CA GLU A 24 9.42 -10.74 7.14
C GLU A 24 9.27 -10.78 5.62
N MET A 25 9.12 -9.62 4.99
CA MET A 25 9.17 -9.53 3.53
C MET A 25 10.55 -9.93 3.02
N ASN A 26 10.61 -10.91 2.12
CA ASN A 26 11.82 -11.63 1.77
C ASN A 26 12.18 -11.52 0.28
N ARG A 27 12.14 -10.30 -0.27
CA ARG A 27 12.67 -10.01 -1.62
C ARG A 27 13.76 -8.92 -1.56
N PRO A 28 14.84 -9.10 -0.78
CA PRO A 28 15.76 -8.02 -0.45
C PRO A 28 16.52 -7.47 -1.66
N THR A 29 16.78 -8.32 -2.68
CA THR A 29 17.41 -7.92 -3.95
C THR A 29 16.50 -7.04 -4.82
N LYS A 30 15.20 -7.04 -4.54
CA LYS A 30 14.16 -6.21 -5.17
C LYS A 30 13.60 -5.16 -4.21
N LEU A 31 14.30 -4.87 -3.11
CA LEU A 31 13.87 -3.91 -2.09
C LEU A 31 12.47 -4.20 -1.54
N ASN A 32 12.12 -5.49 -1.44
CA ASN A 32 10.81 -5.97 -0.99
C ASN A 32 9.63 -5.38 -1.79
N ALA A 33 9.82 -5.13 -3.09
CA ALA A 33 8.73 -4.71 -3.96
C ALA A 33 7.62 -5.77 -4.01
N MET A 34 6.37 -5.32 -4.11
CA MET A 34 5.15 -6.14 -3.98
C MET A 34 4.66 -6.61 -5.36
N ASN A 35 5.05 -7.84 -5.74
CA ASN A 35 4.59 -8.51 -6.96
C ASN A 35 3.29 -9.30 -6.71
N MET A 36 2.73 -9.94 -7.75
CA MET A 36 1.50 -10.74 -7.66
C MET A 36 1.55 -11.83 -6.59
N GLU A 37 2.69 -12.49 -6.44
CA GLU A 37 2.87 -13.53 -5.42
C GLU A 37 2.75 -12.96 -4.01
N PHE A 38 3.38 -11.81 -3.73
CA PHE A 38 3.26 -11.14 -2.43
C PHE A 38 1.81 -10.86 -2.01
N TRP A 39 0.97 -10.37 -2.93
CA TRP A 39 -0.45 -10.12 -2.65
C TRP A 39 -1.22 -11.42 -2.35
N SER A 40 -0.84 -12.53 -3.00
CA SER A 40 -1.41 -13.84 -2.70
C SER A 40 -0.98 -14.35 -1.33
N GLU A 41 0.34 -14.34 -1.07
CA GLU A 41 0.95 -14.90 0.12
C GLU A 41 0.57 -14.16 1.39
N MET A 42 0.43 -12.82 1.35
CA MET A 42 -0.03 -12.06 2.50
C MET A 42 -1.40 -12.51 3.00
N ARG A 43 -2.34 -12.77 2.07
CA ARG A 43 -3.68 -13.29 2.41
C ARG A 43 -3.61 -14.64 3.07
N THR A 44 -2.88 -15.57 2.47
CA THR A 44 -2.71 -16.93 2.98
C THR A 44 -2.01 -16.92 4.34
N CYS A 45 -0.87 -16.23 4.44
CA CYS A 45 -0.06 -16.14 5.64
C CYS A 45 -0.85 -15.62 6.84
N PHE A 46 -1.52 -14.47 6.71
CA PHE A 46 -2.29 -13.91 7.82
C PHE A 46 -3.56 -14.68 8.13
N SER A 47 -4.20 -15.32 7.14
CA SER A 47 -5.34 -16.22 7.40
C SER A 47 -4.92 -17.45 8.22
N GLU A 48 -3.76 -18.04 7.91
CA GLU A 48 -3.22 -19.17 8.66
C GLU A 48 -2.76 -18.76 10.07
N ILE A 49 -2.12 -17.60 10.22
CA ILE A 49 -1.73 -17.05 11.53
C ILE A 49 -2.97 -16.71 12.37
N ALA A 50 -4.04 -16.19 11.77
CA ALA A 50 -5.29 -15.89 12.45
C ALA A 50 -5.95 -17.15 13.03
N GLY A 51 -5.76 -18.32 12.40
CA GLY A 51 -6.20 -19.62 12.91
C GLY A 51 -5.23 -20.31 13.89
N ASP A 52 -3.97 -19.88 13.98
CA ASP A 52 -2.97 -20.55 14.81
C ASP A 52 -3.17 -20.25 16.31
N PRO A 53 -3.46 -21.26 17.16
CA PRO A 53 -3.60 -21.06 18.61
C PRO A 53 -2.28 -20.81 19.33
N ASN A 54 -1.14 -21.08 18.68
CA ASN A 54 0.19 -20.83 19.24
C ASN A 54 0.68 -19.41 18.92
N CYS A 55 0.11 -18.70 17.95
CA CYS A 55 0.48 -17.30 17.73
C CYS A 55 -0.30 -16.38 18.67
N ARG A 56 0.39 -15.49 19.39
CA ARG A 56 -0.23 -14.44 20.23
C ARG A 56 0.04 -13.03 19.75
N VAL A 57 1.14 -12.81 19.05
CA VAL A 57 1.53 -11.50 18.51
C VAL A 57 2.39 -11.71 17.26
N VAL A 58 2.22 -10.81 16.29
CA VAL A 58 2.97 -10.82 15.03
C VAL A 58 3.87 -9.59 14.95
N VAL A 59 5.11 -9.78 14.53
CA VAL A 59 6.01 -8.69 14.11
C VAL A 59 6.14 -8.74 12.59
N LEU A 60 5.71 -7.68 11.91
CA LEU A 60 5.85 -7.50 10.47
C LEU A 60 7.07 -6.64 10.17
N SER A 61 8.01 -7.17 9.38
CA SER A 61 9.31 -6.54 9.09
C SER A 61 9.71 -6.70 7.62
N GLY A 62 10.77 -6.03 7.19
CA GLY A 62 11.35 -6.20 5.86
C GLY A 62 12.79 -6.71 5.95
N SER A 63 13.17 -7.63 5.07
CA SER A 63 14.55 -8.10 4.97
C SER A 63 15.42 -7.09 4.19
N GLY A 64 16.73 -7.11 4.45
CA GLY A 64 17.70 -6.33 3.67
C GLY A 64 17.69 -4.83 3.99
N ARG A 65 17.93 -4.00 2.97
CA ARG A 65 18.29 -2.57 3.15
C ARG A 65 17.14 -1.65 3.54
N VAL A 66 15.92 -2.00 3.16
CA VAL A 66 14.73 -1.17 3.37
C VAL A 66 13.56 -2.02 3.79
N PHE A 67 12.56 -1.43 4.43
CA PHE A 67 11.31 -2.10 4.72
C PHE A 67 10.62 -2.52 3.42
N THR A 68 10.25 -1.58 2.54
CA THR A 68 9.74 -1.88 1.19
C THR A 68 9.77 -0.67 0.25
N ALA A 69 10.04 -0.95 -1.03
CA ALA A 69 9.88 0.00 -2.14
C ALA A 69 8.43 0.15 -2.63
N GLY A 70 7.48 -0.62 -2.10
CA GLY A 70 6.06 -0.58 -2.47
C GLY A 70 5.72 -1.47 -3.67
N LEU A 71 4.75 -1.05 -4.48
CA LEU A 71 4.26 -1.81 -5.65
C LEU A 71 5.40 -2.14 -6.63
N ASP A 72 5.47 -3.40 -7.09
CA ASP A 72 6.37 -3.80 -8.17
C ASP A 72 5.87 -3.21 -9.50
N LEU A 73 6.51 -2.14 -9.96
CA LEU A 73 6.07 -1.37 -11.14
C LEU A 73 6.02 -2.21 -12.42
N LYS A 74 6.86 -3.24 -12.54
CA LYS A 74 6.81 -4.13 -13.71
C LYS A 74 5.54 -4.97 -13.66
N ALA A 75 5.25 -5.60 -12.52
CA ALA A 75 4.03 -6.38 -12.34
C ALA A 75 2.76 -5.51 -12.51
N ALA A 76 2.80 -4.27 -12.01
CA ALA A 76 1.71 -3.32 -12.19
C ALA A 76 1.52 -2.91 -13.66
N GLY A 77 2.61 -2.66 -14.38
CA GLY A 77 2.60 -2.37 -15.81
C GLY A 77 1.99 -3.53 -16.62
N ASP A 78 2.44 -4.76 -16.38
CA ASP A 78 1.91 -5.95 -17.06
C ASP A 78 0.40 -6.12 -16.81
N MET A 79 -0.06 -5.84 -15.58
CA MET A 79 -1.48 -5.88 -15.22
C MET A 79 -2.31 -4.78 -15.92
N LEU A 80 -1.86 -3.54 -15.88
CA LEU A 80 -2.61 -2.38 -16.40
C LEU A 80 -2.59 -2.29 -17.93
N LEU A 81 -1.50 -2.73 -18.55
CA LEU A 81 -1.27 -2.56 -19.99
C LEU A 81 -1.78 -3.76 -20.81
N SER A 82 -1.99 -4.93 -20.21
CA SER A 82 -2.41 -6.16 -20.90
C SER A 82 -3.78 -6.06 -21.60
N HIS A 83 -4.59 -5.06 -21.28
CA HIS A 83 -5.96 -4.90 -21.78
C HIS A 83 -6.20 -3.59 -22.53
N GLN A 84 -5.15 -2.89 -22.98
CA GLN A 84 -5.30 -1.57 -23.59
C GLN A 84 -6.24 -1.51 -24.80
N GLU A 85 -6.32 -2.59 -25.59
CA GLU A 85 -7.18 -2.67 -26.78
C GLU A 85 -8.67 -2.90 -26.46
N THR A 86 -9.01 -3.20 -25.21
CA THR A 86 -10.40 -3.40 -24.80
C THR A 86 -11.12 -2.07 -24.51
N GLU A 87 -12.43 -2.04 -24.73
CA GLU A 87 -13.25 -0.84 -24.49
C GLU A 87 -13.27 -0.44 -23.00
N VAL A 88 -13.32 0.87 -22.74
CA VAL A 88 -13.08 1.50 -21.42
C VAL A 88 -13.98 0.93 -20.31
N GLY A 89 -15.27 0.74 -20.57
CA GLY A 89 -16.20 0.17 -19.59
C GLY A 89 -15.84 -1.26 -19.18
N ARG A 90 -15.49 -2.11 -20.15
CA ARG A 90 -15.03 -3.49 -19.86
C ARG A 90 -13.72 -3.53 -19.10
N ARG A 91 -12.76 -2.66 -19.45
CA ARG A 91 -11.51 -2.48 -18.70
C ARG A 91 -11.77 -2.08 -17.25
N GLY A 92 -12.70 -1.14 -17.02
CA GLY A 92 -13.10 -0.74 -15.67
C GLY A 92 -13.63 -1.91 -14.85
N PHE A 93 -14.50 -2.74 -15.43
CA PHE A 93 -15.02 -3.95 -14.77
C PHE A 93 -13.92 -4.98 -14.45
N LEU A 94 -12.93 -5.15 -15.34
CA LEU A 94 -11.78 -6.02 -15.08
C LEU A 94 -10.90 -5.47 -13.94
N LEU A 95 -10.59 -4.18 -13.95
CA LEU A 95 -9.82 -3.56 -12.85
C LEU A 95 -10.56 -3.68 -11.52
N ARG A 96 -11.89 -3.53 -11.55
CA ARG A 96 -12.77 -3.72 -10.38
C ARG A 96 -12.68 -5.12 -9.78
N SER A 97 -12.39 -6.17 -10.55
CA SER A 97 -12.18 -7.51 -9.99
C SER A 97 -10.76 -7.77 -9.49
N LEU A 98 -9.78 -6.96 -9.90
CA LEU A 98 -8.37 -7.11 -9.52
C LEU A 98 -8.00 -6.39 -8.22
N ILE A 99 -8.64 -5.25 -7.93
CA ILE A 99 -8.34 -4.44 -6.74
C ILE A 99 -8.75 -5.13 -5.42
N PRO A 100 -9.94 -5.76 -5.26
CA PRO A 100 -10.35 -6.35 -3.99
C PRO A 100 -9.41 -7.44 -3.44
N PRO A 101 -8.87 -8.36 -4.26
CA PRO A 101 -7.81 -9.27 -3.82
C PRO A 101 -6.58 -8.57 -3.22
N MET A 102 -6.16 -7.42 -3.78
CA MET A 102 -5.03 -6.65 -3.27
C MET A 102 -5.37 -5.94 -1.96
N GLN A 103 -6.57 -5.35 -1.86
CA GLN A 103 -7.08 -4.79 -0.60
C GLN A 103 -7.13 -5.83 0.53
N GLU A 104 -7.62 -7.03 0.22
CA GLU A 104 -7.72 -8.11 1.19
C GLU A 104 -6.33 -8.51 1.73
N SER A 105 -5.26 -8.33 0.95
CA SER A 105 -3.87 -8.61 1.38
C SER A 105 -3.43 -7.81 2.60
N PHE A 106 -4.03 -6.64 2.84
CA PHE A 106 -3.78 -5.85 4.06
C PHE A 106 -4.95 -5.89 5.03
N THR A 107 -6.18 -6.04 4.54
CA THR A 107 -7.35 -6.21 5.43
C THR A 107 -7.27 -7.49 6.27
N VAL A 108 -6.59 -8.55 5.81
CA VAL A 108 -6.31 -9.73 6.64
C VAL A 108 -5.47 -9.43 7.89
N ILE A 109 -4.64 -8.38 7.86
CA ILE A 109 -3.88 -7.92 9.03
C ILE A 109 -4.85 -7.38 10.08
N GLU A 110 -5.79 -6.53 9.66
CA GLU A 110 -6.82 -5.95 10.52
C GLU A 110 -7.83 -6.99 11.04
N LYS A 111 -8.18 -7.99 10.21
CA LYS A 111 -9.07 -9.10 10.60
C LYS A 111 -8.38 -10.12 11.51
N CYS A 112 -7.04 -10.12 11.57
CA CYS A 112 -6.30 -11.04 12.43
C CYS A 112 -6.61 -10.69 13.91
N PRO A 113 -7.06 -11.65 14.74
CA PRO A 113 -7.37 -11.36 16.14
C PRO A 113 -6.12 -11.19 17.02
N LYS A 114 -4.92 -11.37 16.46
CA LYS A 114 -3.64 -11.21 17.16
C LYS A 114 -3.06 -9.83 16.84
N PRO A 115 -2.55 -9.08 17.84
CA PRO A 115 -1.89 -7.81 17.59
C PRO A 115 -0.73 -7.95 16.60
N VAL A 116 -0.61 -7.00 15.68
CA VAL A 116 0.42 -6.92 14.65
C VAL A 116 1.24 -5.64 14.84
N ILE A 117 2.55 -5.81 14.96
CA ILE A 117 3.52 -4.74 15.14
C ILE A 117 4.33 -4.59 13.85
N ALA A 118 4.20 -3.46 13.18
CA ALA A 118 5.10 -3.09 12.09
C ALA A 118 6.44 -2.59 12.64
N ALA A 119 7.54 -3.25 12.28
CA ALA A 119 8.91 -2.83 12.57
C ALA A 119 9.55 -2.30 11.28
N VAL A 120 9.52 -0.98 11.11
CA VAL A 120 9.90 -0.31 9.86
C VAL A 120 11.32 0.24 9.95
N HIS A 121 12.22 -0.23 9.08
CA HIS A 121 13.53 0.39 8.88
C HIS A 121 13.65 1.04 7.51
N ASN A 122 14.36 2.16 7.47
CA ASN A 122 14.64 2.89 6.23
C ASN A 122 13.35 3.13 5.39
N ALA A 123 13.39 2.96 4.07
CA ALA A 123 12.28 3.29 3.18
C ALA A 123 11.01 2.43 3.41
N CYS A 124 9.88 3.10 3.63
CA CYS A 124 8.53 2.54 3.54
C CYS A 124 7.69 3.37 2.56
N VAL A 125 7.46 2.82 1.37
CA VAL A 125 6.97 3.58 0.21
C VAL A 125 5.68 2.96 -0.36
N GLY A 126 4.73 3.81 -0.75
CA GLY A 126 3.48 3.42 -1.42
C GLY A 126 2.71 2.39 -0.61
N GLY A 127 2.44 1.23 -1.21
CA GLY A 127 1.79 0.07 -0.57
C GLY A 127 2.37 -0.35 0.77
N GLY A 128 3.62 0.01 1.09
CA GLY A 128 4.17 -0.13 2.44
C GLY A 128 3.40 0.67 3.50
N ILE A 129 2.94 1.87 3.16
CA ILE A 129 2.08 2.71 4.01
C ILE A 129 0.71 2.07 4.18
N ASP A 130 0.12 1.53 3.11
CA ASP A 130 -1.16 0.82 3.17
C ASP A 130 -1.07 -0.35 4.13
N MET A 131 0.01 -1.12 4.03
CA MET A 131 0.29 -2.26 4.89
C MET A 131 0.46 -1.87 6.36
N ILE A 132 1.35 -0.94 6.69
CA ILE A 132 1.61 -0.57 8.11
C ILE A 132 0.45 0.20 8.74
N SER A 133 -0.41 0.81 7.92
CA SER A 133 -1.63 1.47 8.40
C SER A 133 -2.68 0.45 8.85
N ALA A 134 -2.61 -0.79 8.36
CA ALA A 134 -3.45 -1.91 8.81
C ALA A 134 -2.92 -2.64 10.05
N CYS A 135 -1.67 -2.36 10.47
CA CYS A 135 -1.12 -2.91 11.72
C CYS A 135 -1.64 -2.13 12.94
N ASP A 136 -1.60 -2.74 14.13
CA ASP A 136 -2.02 -2.10 15.38
C ASP A 136 -0.97 -1.11 15.89
N ILE A 137 0.30 -1.54 15.90
CA ILE A 137 1.44 -0.79 16.44
C ILE A 137 2.48 -0.57 15.34
N ARG A 138 3.10 0.60 15.32
CA ARG A 138 4.19 0.95 14.40
C ARG A 138 5.41 1.41 15.17
N LEU A 139 6.53 0.71 14.98
CA LEU A 139 7.86 1.07 15.45
C LEU A 139 8.75 1.38 14.24
N CYS A 140 9.70 2.28 14.40
CA CYS A 140 10.63 2.59 13.31
C CYS A 140 12.04 2.92 13.78
N SER A 141 13.01 2.66 12.90
CA SER A 141 14.40 3.10 13.09
C SER A 141 14.55 4.60 12.80
N GLN A 142 15.64 5.21 13.29
CA GLN A 142 15.89 6.65 13.13
C GLN A 142 16.06 7.08 11.66
N ASP A 143 16.51 6.17 10.79
CA ASP A 143 16.68 6.38 9.35
C ASP A 143 15.42 6.05 8.54
N ALA A 144 14.32 5.66 9.20
CA ALA A 144 13.08 5.35 8.52
C ALA A 144 12.41 6.59 7.93
N PHE A 145 11.81 6.43 6.74
CA PHE A 145 10.99 7.46 6.12
C PHE A 145 9.79 6.85 5.42
N PHE A 146 8.71 7.63 5.35
CA PHE A 146 7.38 7.19 4.94
C PHE A 146 6.88 8.05 3.78
N VAL A 147 6.45 7.42 2.68
CA VAL A 147 5.99 8.13 1.48
C VAL A 147 4.74 7.48 0.92
N ILE A 148 3.63 8.23 0.88
CA ILE A 148 2.46 7.90 0.06
C ILE A 148 2.84 8.24 -1.39
N LYS A 149 3.11 7.21 -2.19
CA LYS A 149 3.79 7.35 -3.50
C LYS A 149 2.83 7.23 -4.68
N GLU A 150 1.62 6.76 -4.44
CA GLU A 150 0.59 6.46 -5.43
C GLU A 150 0.25 7.69 -6.30
N VAL A 151 0.20 8.87 -5.68
CA VAL A 151 -0.07 10.12 -6.39
C VAL A 151 1.01 10.47 -7.43
N ASP A 152 2.25 9.99 -7.24
CA ASP A 152 3.33 10.16 -8.22
C ASP A 152 3.19 9.19 -9.39
N LEU A 153 2.45 8.09 -9.19
CA LEU A 153 2.07 7.12 -10.19
C LEU A 153 0.72 7.48 -10.86
N GLY A 154 0.13 8.64 -10.53
CA GLY A 154 -1.13 9.07 -11.12
C GLY A 154 -2.35 8.30 -10.62
N LEU A 155 -2.25 7.62 -9.47
CA LEU A 155 -3.36 6.88 -8.86
C LEU A 155 -3.63 7.35 -7.43
N ALA A 156 -4.91 7.29 -7.03
CA ALA A 156 -5.30 7.42 -5.64
C ALA A 156 -5.00 6.09 -4.93
N ALA A 157 -4.35 6.12 -3.76
CA ALA A 157 -4.04 4.89 -3.04
C ALA A 157 -5.31 4.11 -2.70
N ASP A 158 -5.34 2.83 -3.04
CA ASP A 158 -6.57 2.05 -3.10
C ASP A 158 -6.54 0.70 -2.41
N VAL A 159 -5.46 0.44 -1.67
CA VAL A 159 -5.29 -0.80 -0.90
C VAL A 159 -5.29 -0.59 0.62
N GLY A 160 -5.41 0.64 1.12
CA GLY A 160 -5.67 0.90 2.55
C GLY A 160 -5.23 2.23 3.12
N THR A 161 -4.24 2.91 2.52
CA THR A 161 -3.62 4.13 3.07
C THR A 161 -4.67 5.20 3.32
N LEU A 162 -5.56 5.43 2.35
CA LEU A 162 -6.58 6.46 2.47
C LEU A 162 -7.64 6.11 3.52
N GLN A 163 -7.89 4.83 3.77
CA GLN A 163 -8.90 4.41 4.73
C GLN A 163 -8.36 4.46 6.17
N ARG A 164 -7.06 4.21 6.35
CA ARG A 164 -6.48 3.90 7.66
C ARG A 164 -5.48 4.93 8.19
N PHE A 165 -4.82 5.72 7.34
CA PHE A 165 -3.72 6.60 7.75
C PHE A 165 -4.17 8.04 8.09
N ARG A 166 -3.77 8.57 9.27
CA ARG A 166 -3.99 9.98 9.72
C ARG A 166 -2.71 10.57 10.40
N SER A 167 -2.56 11.90 10.35
CA SER A 167 -1.32 12.72 10.17
C SER A 167 -0.30 12.97 11.32
N ARG A 168 0.73 13.81 11.02
CA ARG A 168 2.01 14.13 11.72
C ARG A 168 1.91 15.15 12.88
N VAL A 169 2.95 15.19 13.74
CA VAL A 169 3.16 16.16 14.84
C VAL A 169 4.39 17.05 14.57
N PHE A 170 4.36 18.32 15.00
CA PHE A 170 5.43 19.31 14.85
C PHE A 170 5.81 19.93 16.21
N SER A 171 7.05 20.39 16.37
CA SER A 171 7.57 20.93 17.65
C SER A 171 6.93 22.25 18.06
N ASP A 172 6.47 23.05 17.08
CA ASP A 172 5.92 24.38 17.30
C ASP A 172 5.07 24.84 16.11
N LYS A 173 4.35 25.95 16.28
CA LYS A 173 3.45 26.51 15.26
C LYS A 173 4.17 26.92 13.97
N LYS A 174 5.42 27.39 14.06
CA LYS A 174 6.16 27.86 12.88
C LYS A 174 6.58 26.67 12.02
N THR A 175 7.10 25.62 12.65
CA THR A 175 7.46 24.36 11.95
C THR A 175 6.24 23.63 11.41
N LEU A 176 5.10 23.68 12.12
CA LEU A 176 3.81 23.21 11.61
C LEU A 176 3.41 23.94 10.32
N LEU A 177 3.42 25.28 10.32
CA LEU A 177 2.98 26.05 9.16
C LEU A 177 3.89 25.87 7.95
N ALA A 178 5.22 25.83 8.17
CA ALA A 178 6.18 25.53 7.12
C ALA A 178 5.92 24.12 6.54
N GLY A 179 5.80 23.11 7.40
CA GLY A 179 5.49 21.76 6.97
C GLY A 179 4.16 21.62 6.25
N ALA A 180 3.14 22.41 6.65
CA ALA A 180 1.84 22.43 5.98
C ALA A 180 1.92 23.06 4.58
N LEU A 181 2.67 24.16 4.41
CA LEU A 181 2.88 24.79 3.11
C LEU A 181 3.74 23.94 2.17
N ASP A 182 4.76 23.27 2.70
CA ASP A 182 5.58 22.33 1.94
C ASP A 182 4.76 21.12 1.47
N LEU A 183 3.87 20.61 2.33
CA LEU A 183 2.92 19.57 1.96
C LEU A 183 1.94 20.06 0.88
N ALA A 184 1.40 21.27 1.02
CA ALA A 184 0.49 21.85 0.02
C ALA A 184 1.18 22.01 -1.36
N ASN A 185 2.41 22.50 -1.38
CA ASN A 185 3.21 22.61 -2.60
C ASN A 185 3.48 21.22 -3.21
N SER A 186 3.79 20.22 -2.38
CA SER A 186 3.97 18.84 -2.82
C SER A 186 2.68 18.27 -3.45
N ILE A 187 1.52 18.47 -2.83
CA ILE A 187 0.21 18.04 -3.34
C ILE A 187 -0.12 18.70 -4.67
N SER A 188 0.16 20.00 -4.83
CA SER A 188 -0.17 20.76 -6.05
C SER A 188 0.53 20.26 -7.32
N LYS A 189 1.62 19.48 -7.17
CA LYS A 189 2.40 18.91 -8.28
C LYS A 189 1.93 17.51 -8.69
N LYS A 190 0.91 16.96 -8.04
CA LYS A 190 0.40 15.60 -8.32
C LYS A 190 -0.78 15.63 -9.28
N SER A 191 -1.15 14.47 -9.82
CA SER A 191 -2.35 14.33 -10.63
C SER A 191 -3.58 14.88 -9.88
N PRO A 192 -4.29 15.86 -10.46
CA PRO A 192 -5.48 16.42 -9.81
C PRO A 192 -6.62 15.40 -9.74
N VAL A 193 -6.70 14.47 -10.71
CA VAL A 193 -7.64 13.33 -10.68
C VAL A 193 -7.35 12.43 -9.47
N ALA A 194 -6.08 12.06 -9.25
CA ALA A 194 -5.69 11.22 -8.13
C ALA A 194 -5.90 11.93 -6.78
N ILE A 195 -5.54 13.20 -6.66
CA ILE A 195 -5.69 13.97 -5.41
C ILE A 195 -7.17 14.17 -5.05
N GLN A 196 -7.99 14.60 -6.00
CA GLN A 196 -9.41 14.82 -5.73
C GLN A 196 -10.15 13.50 -5.50
N GLY A 197 -9.85 12.46 -6.29
CA GLY A 197 -10.36 11.12 -6.07
C GLY A 197 -9.99 10.57 -4.69
N SER A 198 -8.76 10.78 -4.25
CA SER A 198 -8.32 10.40 -2.90
C SER A 198 -9.16 11.09 -1.82
N LYS A 199 -9.42 12.40 -1.96
CA LYS A 199 -10.26 13.15 -1.01
C LYS A 199 -11.71 12.63 -0.99
N VAL A 200 -12.29 12.33 -2.15
CA VAL A 200 -13.66 11.80 -2.24
C VAL A 200 -13.76 10.46 -1.49
N ASN A 201 -12.81 9.55 -1.73
CA ASN A 201 -12.78 8.25 -1.07
C ASN A 201 -12.51 8.37 0.44
N LEU A 202 -11.64 9.29 0.86
CA LEU A 202 -11.39 9.61 2.28
C LEU A 202 -12.65 10.11 3.00
N VAL A 203 -13.43 10.96 2.35
CA VAL A 203 -14.67 11.51 2.92
C VAL A 203 -15.73 10.42 2.99
N TYR A 204 -15.88 9.62 1.94
CA TYR A 204 -16.80 8.49 1.94
C TYR A 204 -16.45 7.50 3.06
N ALA A 205 -15.17 7.13 3.18
CA ALA A 205 -14.73 6.14 4.16
C ALA A 205 -14.89 6.56 5.63
N ARG A 206 -15.04 7.86 5.91
CA ARG A 206 -15.31 8.35 7.26
C ARG A 206 -16.69 7.92 7.76
N ASP A 207 -17.66 7.87 6.87
CA ASP A 207 -19.08 7.78 7.23
C ASP A 207 -19.69 6.40 6.91
N HIS A 208 -18.87 5.45 6.47
CA HIS A 208 -19.27 4.11 6.04
C HIS A 208 -18.34 3.06 6.65
N SER A 209 -18.79 1.81 6.66
CA SER A 209 -17.93 0.69 7.03
C SER A 209 -16.75 0.56 6.05
N VAL A 210 -15.68 -0.12 6.48
CA VAL A 210 -14.54 -0.41 5.62
C VAL A 210 -14.99 -1.09 4.33
N GLN A 211 -15.86 -2.10 4.40
CA GLN A 211 -16.31 -2.85 3.23
C GLN A 211 -17.08 -1.97 2.22
N GLU A 212 -18.04 -1.15 2.70
CA GLU A 212 -18.77 -0.21 1.85
C GLU A 212 -17.82 0.80 1.18
N SER A 213 -16.80 1.23 1.92
CA SER A 213 -15.80 2.19 1.44
C SER A 213 -14.89 1.59 0.36
N LEU A 214 -14.50 0.32 0.52
CA LEU A 214 -13.74 -0.40 -0.49
C LEU A 214 -14.58 -0.61 -1.75
N ASP A 215 -15.85 -1.00 -1.62
CA ASP A 215 -16.75 -1.18 -2.77
C ASP A 215 -16.97 0.13 -3.54
N PHE A 216 -17.15 1.25 -2.84
CA PHE A 216 -17.23 2.58 -3.42
C PHE A 216 -15.94 2.96 -4.15
N GLN A 217 -14.78 2.72 -3.52
CA GLN A 217 -13.48 3.02 -4.14
C GLN A 217 -13.24 2.20 -5.39
N VAL A 218 -13.60 0.91 -5.37
CA VAL A 218 -13.49 0.04 -6.52
C VAL A 218 -14.34 0.57 -7.69
N ALA A 219 -15.56 1.03 -7.42
CA ALA A 219 -16.39 1.68 -8.44
C ALA A 219 -15.75 2.99 -8.95
N TRP A 220 -15.24 3.82 -8.05
CA TRP A 220 -14.58 5.09 -8.41
C TRP A 220 -13.32 4.88 -9.26
N ASN A 221 -12.40 4.04 -8.83
CA ASN A 221 -11.13 3.78 -9.51
C ASN A 221 -11.34 3.06 -10.85
N SER A 222 -12.40 2.24 -11.01
CA SER A 222 -12.73 1.63 -12.30
C SER A 222 -12.91 2.65 -13.43
N LEU A 223 -13.31 3.88 -13.09
CA LEU A 223 -13.40 5.00 -14.02
C LEU A 223 -12.15 5.87 -14.01
N MET A 224 -11.66 6.27 -12.83
CA MET A 224 -10.60 7.27 -12.73
C MET A 224 -9.22 6.77 -13.17
N LEU A 225 -8.97 5.45 -13.15
CA LEU A 225 -7.75 4.85 -13.69
C LEU A 225 -7.65 4.96 -15.23
N GLN A 226 -8.72 5.40 -15.91
CA GLN A 226 -8.72 5.64 -17.36
C GLN A 226 -8.20 7.04 -17.74
N SER A 227 -7.83 7.87 -16.76
CA SER A 227 -7.23 9.18 -16.97
C SER A 227 -5.89 9.09 -17.72
N GLU A 228 -5.57 10.09 -18.54
CA GLU A 228 -4.25 10.24 -19.16
C GLU A 228 -3.11 10.48 -18.17
N ASP A 229 -3.43 10.89 -16.93
CA ASP A 229 -2.44 11.15 -15.88
C ASP A 229 -1.68 9.88 -15.51
N LEU A 230 -2.35 8.72 -15.49
CA LEU A 230 -1.73 7.44 -15.15
C LEU A 230 -0.66 7.03 -16.19
N PRO A 231 -0.96 6.98 -17.51
CA PRO A 231 0.06 6.76 -18.53
C PRO A 231 1.25 7.75 -18.46
N LYS A 232 0.99 9.05 -18.24
CA LYS A 232 2.04 10.07 -18.12
C LYS A 232 2.95 9.82 -16.92
N ALA A 233 2.37 9.50 -15.77
CA ALA A 233 3.12 9.15 -14.55
C ALA A 233 3.98 7.90 -14.72
N VAL A 234 3.44 6.85 -15.35
CA VAL A 234 4.17 5.60 -15.61
C VAL A 234 5.36 5.86 -16.54
N MET A 235 5.16 6.58 -17.64
CA MET A 235 6.25 6.89 -18.58
C MET A 235 7.36 7.74 -17.94
N ALA A 236 6.98 8.79 -17.20
CA ALA A 236 7.95 9.62 -16.49
C ALA A 236 8.75 8.81 -15.46
N GLY A 237 8.09 7.91 -14.74
CA GLY A 237 8.74 6.97 -13.81
C GLY A 237 9.74 6.05 -14.49
N MET A 238 9.43 5.54 -15.68
CA MET A 238 10.35 4.73 -16.49
C MET A 238 11.56 5.54 -16.99
N GLN A 239 11.35 6.82 -17.34
CA GLN A 239 12.39 7.74 -17.82
C GLN A 239 13.17 8.41 -16.68
N LYS A 240 12.74 8.23 -15.42
CA LYS A 240 13.26 8.92 -14.23
C LYS A 240 13.12 10.44 -14.31
N GLU A 241 12.06 10.90 -14.95
CA GLU A 241 11.70 12.32 -15.07
C GLU A 241 10.49 12.63 -14.17
N ALA A 242 10.24 13.93 -13.97
CA ALA A 242 9.05 14.36 -13.24
C ALA A 242 7.84 14.43 -14.20
N PRO A 243 6.69 13.82 -13.86
CA PRO A 243 5.51 13.91 -14.70
C PRO A 243 4.90 15.31 -14.65
N GLU A 244 4.45 15.82 -15.80
CA GLU A 244 3.56 16.98 -15.89
C GLU A 244 2.12 16.50 -16.12
N PHE A 245 1.22 16.93 -15.23
CA PHE A 245 -0.19 16.56 -15.29
C PHE A 245 -1.03 17.67 -15.91
N SER A 246 -2.04 17.29 -16.68
CA SER A 246 -2.97 18.24 -17.28
C SER A 246 -3.79 18.94 -16.19
N LYS A 247 -4.22 20.16 -16.48
CA LYS A 247 -5.22 20.85 -15.64
C LYS A 247 -6.56 20.12 -15.76
N LEU A 248 -7.37 20.16 -14.70
CA LEU A 248 -8.79 19.83 -14.76
C LEU A 248 -9.59 20.95 -15.43
#